data_AF-A0A3R7PYD3-F1
#
_entry.id   AF-A0A3R7PYD3-F1
#
_cell.length_a   1.000
_cell.length_b   1.000
_cell.length_c   1.000
_cell.angle_alpha   90.00
_cell.angle_beta   90.00
_cell.angle_gamma   90.00
#
_symmetry.space_group_name_H-M   'P 1'
#
loop_
_entity.id
_entity.type
_entity.pdbx_description
1 polymer ?
#
loop_
_entity_poly.entity_id
_entity_poly.type
_entity_poly.pdbx_seq_one_letter_code
_entity_poly.pdbx_strand_id
1 'polypeptide(L)'
;MLPSRGVWRRADPPLVAGKMNPYQYQAPPSGIELVPRPQKMKITVRAVSGGAGGHGRSGTAGQLVGLAVGIFFGFVITAAFRQLMLKPHMCLSSRNVPIYDDTGEAFRIIGHDPKKNVHNSDKNLVFVGVMTANMYLGSRAKAVYETWGKRLPGKIAFFSSEASTTDVDIPLIRLRGVDDSYPPQKKSFMMLKYMADHFADHFEYFMRADDDVYIRPDKLEALLRSVNSTRAHFIGQAGKGNQEEFGHLALKDDENFCMGGPGVIMSRKTLLQVAPHIRDCLKNLRSTHEDVEVGRCVRKYAKVPCTWSYEVSGMPCGGGGGGL
;
A
#
# COMPACT_ATOMS: atom_id res chain seq x y z
N MET A 1 -30.12 60.03 -21.03
CA MET A 1 -29.58 60.15 -19.65
C MET A 1 -29.13 58.75 -19.21
N LEU A 2 -27.82 58.53 -19.16
CA LEU A 2 -27.19 57.31 -18.63
C LEU A 2 -26.83 57.56 -17.16
N PRO A 3 -27.05 56.62 -16.22
CA PRO A 3 -26.56 56.78 -14.86
C PRO A 3 -25.11 56.33 -14.72
N SER A 4 -24.45 57.04 -13.80
CA SER A 4 -23.03 57.22 -13.55
C SER A 4 -22.31 55.97 -13.02
N ARG A 5 -21.04 55.81 -13.40
CA ARG A 5 -20.10 54.82 -12.84
C ARG A 5 -19.77 55.16 -11.38
N GLY A 6 -20.04 54.24 -10.47
CA GLY A 6 -19.56 54.27 -9.08
C GLY A 6 -18.12 53.78 -8.97
N VAL A 7 -17.26 54.61 -8.39
CA VAL A 7 -15.85 54.32 -8.08
C VAL A 7 -15.80 53.60 -6.72
N TRP A 8 -15.29 52.37 -6.69
CA TRP A 8 -15.00 51.67 -5.44
C TRP A 8 -13.63 52.12 -4.90
N ARG A 9 -13.63 52.82 -3.76
CA ARG A 9 -12.41 53.12 -2.99
C ARG A 9 -11.94 51.86 -2.24
N ARG A 10 -10.64 51.60 -2.31
CA ARG A 10 -9.94 50.52 -1.60
C ARG A 10 -9.90 50.87 -0.11
N ALA A 11 -10.35 49.97 0.75
CA ALA A 11 -10.17 50.10 2.20
C ALA A 11 -8.80 49.53 2.60
N ASP A 12 -8.04 50.27 3.40
CA ASP A 12 -6.77 49.82 3.96
C ASP A 12 -6.99 48.73 5.03
N PRO A 13 -6.13 47.69 5.12
CA PRO A 13 -6.23 46.66 6.15
C PRO A 13 -5.68 47.16 7.50
N PRO A 14 -6.28 46.73 8.64
CA PRO A 14 -5.79 47.11 9.96
C PRO A 14 -4.51 46.35 10.36
N LEU A 15 -3.73 47.03 11.20
CA LEU A 15 -2.38 46.69 11.67
C LEU A 15 -2.30 45.38 12.48
N VAL A 16 -1.14 44.74 12.33
CA VAL A 16 -0.72 43.42 12.81
C VAL A 16 -0.63 43.36 14.35
N ALA A 17 -1.41 42.46 14.96
CA ALA A 17 -1.12 41.90 16.29
C ALA A 17 -0.35 40.57 16.13
N GLY A 18 0.74 40.42 16.87
CA GLY A 18 1.75 39.36 16.70
C GLY A 18 1.17 37.94 16.67
N LYS A 19 1.41 37.24 15.55
CA LYS A 19 1.08 35.82 15.39
C LYS A 19 2.08 34.97 16.17
N MET A 20 1.59 34.26 17.19
CA MET A 20 2.24 33.05 17.70
C MET A 20 2.28 32.02 16.57
N ASN A 21 3.45 31.43 16.32
CA ASN A 21 3.67 30.43 15.28
C ASN A 21 3.07 29.07 15.72
N PRO A 22 2.03 28.54 15.05
CA PRO A 22 1.45 27.25 15.40
C PRO A 22 2.33 26.03 15.03
N TYR A 23 3.53 26.25 14.46
CA TYR A 23 4.47 25.20 14.03
C TYR A 23 5.67 25.01 14.96
N GLN A 24 5.62 25.52 16.19
CA GLN A 24 6.70 25.27 17.14
C GLN A 24 6.52 23.90 17.81
N TYR A 25 7.23 22.90 17.30
CA TYR A 25 7.31 21.55 17.86
C TYR A 25 7.85 21.59 19.30
N GLN A 26 7.02 21.18 20.27
CA GLN A 26 7.47 20.90 21.63
C GLN A 26 7.89 19.44 21.70
N ALA A 27 9.17 19.19 22.02
CA ALA A 27 9.66 17.84 22.25
C ALA A 27 8.89 17.20 23.43
N PRO A 28 8.60 15.89 23.37
CA PRO A 28 7.94 15.19 24.47
C PRO A 28 8.83 15.20 25.74
N PRO A 29 8.24 15.19 26.94
CA PRO A 29 9.00 15.15 28.17
C PRO A 29 9.90 13.90 28.21
N SER A 30 11.18 14.10 28.48
CA SER A 30 12.18 13.06 28.69
C SER A 30 11.77 12.15 29.84
N GLY A 31 11.50 10.87 29.56
CA GLY A 31 11.17 9.89 30.60
C GLY A 31 10.64 8.51 30.17
N ILE A 32 10.55 8.19 28.88
CA ILE A 32 10.15 6.83 28.46
C ILE A 32 11.41 6.02 28.14
N GLU A 33 11.81 5.19 29.09
CA GLU A 33 12.88 4.20 28.94
C GLU A 33 12.46 3.15 27.89
N LEU A 34 13.14 3.14 26.75
CA LEU A 34 12.95 2.14 25.71
C LEU A 34 13.56 0.81 26.16
N VAL A 35 12.71 -0.17 26.45
CA VAL A 35 13.14 -1.55 26.76
C VAL A 35 13.97 -2.12 25.59
N PRO A 36 15.23 -2.54 25.80
CA PRO A 36 16.04 -3.13 24.73
C PRO A 36 15.45 -4.47 24.29
N ARG A 37 15.31 -4.68 22.97
CA ARG A 37 15.02 -6.00 22.40
C ARG A 37 16.20 -6.96 22.67
N PRO A 38 15.94 -8.26 22.94
CA PRO A 38 17.00 -9.22 23.17
C PRO A 38 17.87 -9.35 21.91
N GLN A 39 19.19 -9.24 22.08
CA GLN A 39 20.16 -9.45 21.01
C GLN A 39 20.08 -10.90 20.52
N LYS A 40 20.05 -11.06 19.18
CA LYS A 40 20.11 -12.37 18.54
C LYS A 40 21.41 -13.07 18.93
N MET A 41 21.27 -14.25 19.53
CA MET A 41 22.38 -15.15 19.87
C MET A 41 23.12 -15.54 18.58
N LYS A 42 24.38 -15.11 18.43
CA LYS A 42 25.30 -15.64 17.41
C LYS A 42 25.90 -16.92 17.94
N ILE A 43 25.50 -18.07 17.39
CA ILE A 43 26.16 -19.35 17.63
C ILE A 43 27.44 -19.36 16.78
N THR A 44 28.58 -19.20 17.43
CA THR A 44 29.89 -19.38 16.81
C THR A 44 30.32 -20.83 17.01
N VAL A 45 30.27 -21.65 15.96
CA VAL A 45 30.79 -23.02 16.01
C VAL A 45 32.32 -22.94 15.85
N ARG A 46 33.07 -23.18 16.93
CA ARG A 46 34.51 -23.42 16.86
C ARG A 46 34.75 -24.88 16.51
N ALA A 47 35.47 -25.14 15.43
CA ALA A 47 36.02 -26.47 15.17
C ALA A 47 37.03 -26.79 16.28
N VAL A 48 36.76 -27.85 17.05
CA VAL A 48 37.73 -28.41 17.99
C VAL A 48 38.74 -29.18 17.13
N SER A 49 39.95 -28.64 17.00
CA SER A 49 41.09 -29.38 16.50
C SER A 49 41.35 -30.55 17.47
N GLY A 50 41.05 -31.77 17.04
CA GLY A 50 41.39 -32.98 17.75
C GLY A 50 42.91 -33.06 17.93
N GLY A 51 43.37 -33.02 19.17
CA GLY A 51 44.76 -33.24 19.52
C GLY A 51 45.19 -34.64 19.09
N ALA A 52 46.28 -34.72 18.34
CA ALA A 52 47.00 -35.94 18.06
C ALA A 52 47.58 -36.49 19.37
N GLY A 53 46.85 -37.40 20.00
CA GLY A 53 47.28 -38.15 21.18
C GLY A 53 47.77 -39.54 20.79
N GLY A 54 49.08 -39.74 20.89
CA GLY A 54 49.73 -41.00 21.30
C GLY A 54 49.41 -42.28 20.52
N HIS A 55 50.35 -42.69 19.66
CA HIS A 55 50.49 -44.06 19.17
C HIS A 55 50.66 -45.03 20.35
N GLY A 56 49.57 -45.70 20.74
CA GLY A 56 49.60 -46.98 21.46
C GLY A 56 49.15 -48.09 20.52
N ARG A 57 50.02 -49.07 20.24
CA ARG A 57 49.74 -50.23 19.38
C ARG A 57 48.46 -50.93 19.86
N SER A 58 47.40 -50.86 19.06
CA SER A 58 46.15 -51.61 19.25
C SER A 58 45.76 -52.19 17.90
N GLY A 59 45.62 -53.52 17.85
CA GLY A 59 45.41 -54.29 16.63
C GLY A 59 44.14 -53.90 15.86
N THR A 60 44.03 -54.40 14.63
CA THR A 60 42.94 -54.15 13.67
C THR A 60 41.51 -54.28 14.24
N ALA A 61 41.34 -55.05 15.31
CA ALA A 61 40.08 -55.17 16.06
C ALA A 61 39.66 -53.86 16.79
N GLY A 62 40.61 -53.08 17.33
CA GLY A 62 40.31 -51.85 18.07
C GLY A 62 39.78 -50.71 17.19
N GLN A 63 40.20 -50.66 15.93
CA GLN A 63 39.73 -49.67 14.96
C GLN A 63 38.29 -49.95 14.49
N LEU A 64 37.91 -51.24 14.34
CA LEU A 64 36.55 -51.64 13.97
C LEU A 64 35.55 -51.39 15.09
N VAL A 65 35.94 -51.62 16.35
CA VAL A 65 35.10 -51.32 17.52
C VAL A 65 34.88 -49.80 17.65
N GLY A 66 35.93 -48.99 17.45
CA GLY A 66 35.81 -47.52 17.47
C GLY A 66 34.85 -46.97 16.41
N LEU A 67 34.87 -47.54 15.19
CA LEU A 67 33.95 -47.17 14.11
C LEU A 67 32.50 -47.56 14.42
N ALA A 68 32.27 -48.76 14.95
CA ALA A 68 30.93 -49.22 15.31
C ALA A 68 30.30 -48.37 16.42
N VAL A 69 31.09 -48.02 17.45
CA VAL A 69 30.66 -47.13 18.54
C VAL A 69 30.37 -45.72 18.00
N GLY A 70 31.22 -45.20 17.11
CA GLY A 70 31.02 -43.88 16.48
C GLY A 70 29.73 -43.80 15.66
N ILE A 71 29.41 -44.83 14.86
CA ILE A 71 28.17 -44.90 14.07
C ILE A 71 26.95 -44.99 14.99
N PHE A 72 27.02 -45.79 16.05
CA PHE A 72 25.91 -45.93 17.00
C PHE A 72 25.59 -44.61 17.71
N PHE A 73 26.61 -43.94 18.27
CA PHE A 73 26.41 -42.63 18.90
C PHE A 73 25.98 -41.56 17.89
N GLY A 74 26.52 -41.57 16.67
CA GLY A 74 26.08 -40.68 15.59
C GLY A 74 24.60 -40.85 15.24
N PHE A 75 24.12 -42.10 15.14
CA PHE A 75 22.72 -42.40 14.86
C PHE A 75 21.81 -41.99 16.02
N VAL A 76 22.20 -42.26 17.27
CA VAL A 76 21.45 -41.87 18.47
C VAL A 76 21.35 -40.34 18.59
N ILE A 77 22.44 -39.61 18.37
CA ILE A 77 22.43 -38.14 18.40
C ILE A 77 21.55 -37.58 17.29
N THR A 78 21.66 -38.11 16.07
CA THR A 78 20.84 -37.65 14.92
C THR A 78 19.36 -37.95 15.14
N ALA A 79 19.02 -39.12 15.69
CA ALA A 79 17.65 -39.50 16.02
C ALA A 79 17.08 -38.63 17.15
N ALA A 80 17.86 -38.35 18.20
CA ALA A 80 17.48 -37.45 19.29
C ALA A 80 17.28 -36.00 18.78
N PHE A 81 18.17 -35.53 17.91
CA PHE A 81 18.05 -34.20 17.30
C PHE A 81 16.83 -34.10 16.37
N ARG A 82 16.53 -35.19 15.64
CA ARG A 82 15.32 -35.31 14.81
C ARG A 82 14.06 -35.31 15.69
N GLN A 83 14.06 -35.96 16.85
CA GLN A 83 12.95 -35.88 17.81
C GLN A 83 12.84 -34.53 18.52
N LEU A 84 13.94 -33.78 18.67
CA LEU A 84 13.93 -32.44 19.26
C LEU A 84 13.45 -31.36 18.26
N MET A 85 13.79 -31.51 16.98
CA MET A 85 13.44 -30.57 15.90
C MET A 85 12.13 -30.90 15.18
N LEU A 86 11.70 -32.18 15.16
CA LEU A 86 10.43 -32.62 14.54
C LEU A 86 9.32 -32.92 15.55
N LYS A 87 9.46 -32.53 16.82
CA LYS A 87 8.27 -32.45 17.69
C LYS A 87 7.36 -31.38 17.08
N PRO A 88 6.21 -31.74 16.48
CA PRO A 88 5.24 -30.72 16.12
C PRO A 88 4.86 -30.04 17.42
N HIS A 89 4.76 -28.71 17.40
CA HIS A 89 4.15 -27.95 18.47
C HIS A 89 2.76 -28.51 18.79
N MET A 90 2.68 -29.50 19.68
CA MET A 90 1.46 -29.82 20.42
C MET A 90 1.28 -28.73 21.46
N CYS A 91 0.83 -27.59 20.98
CA CYS A 91 0.05 -26.56 21.65
C CYS A 91 -0.45 -25.54 20.60
N LEU A 92 -1.00 -26.02 19.47
CA LEU A 92 -2.17 -25.34 18.91
C LEU A 92 -3.38 -26.05 19.49
N SER A 93 -3.80 -25.60 20.68
CA SER A 93 -5.23 -25.66 20.99
C SER A 93 -5.90 -24.90 19.84
N SER A 94 -6.70 -25.59 19.04
CA SER A 94 -7.59 -24.96 18.09
C SER A 94 -8.59 -24.15 18.91
N ARG A 95 -8.18 -22.96 19.34
CA ARG A 95 -9.13 -21.88 19.51
C ARG A 95 -9.76 -21.78 18.13
N ASN A 96 -11.04 -22.11 18.04
CA ASN A 96 -11.90 -21.61 17.00
C ASN A 96 -11.80 -20.07 17.08
N VAL A 97 -10.76 -19.51 16.47
CA VAL A 97 -10.74 -18.10 16.11
C VAL A 97 -11.85 -18.02 15.07
N PRO A 98 -12.92 -17.24 15.31
CA PRO A 98 -13.89 -16.98 14.27
C PRO A 98 -13.08 -16.49 13.06
N ILE A 99 -13.08 -17.26 11.97
CA ILE A 99 -12.61 -16.74 10.69
C ILE A 99 -13.66 -15.70 10.34
N TYR A 100 -13.38 -14.45 10.73
CA TYR A 100 -14.14 -13.31 10.27
C TYR A 100 -13.99 -13.33 8.75
N ASP A 101 -15.08 -13.61 8.03
CA ASP A 101 -15.13 -13.58 6.57
C ASP A 101 -15.06 -12.11 6.09
N ASP A 102 -13.88 -11.52 6.31
CA ASP A 102 -13.51 -10.16 5.94
C ASP A 102 -13.73 -9.94 4.43
N THR A 103 -13.48 -10.99 3.65
CA THR A 103 -13.66 -10.99 2.20
C THR A 103 -15.13 -10.87 1.83
N GLY A 104 -16.02 -11.68 2.42
CA GLY A 104 -17.46 -11.61 2.19
C GLY A 104 -18.06 -10.25 2.58
N GLU A 105 -17.61 -9.67 3.70
CA GLU A 105 -18.03 -8.33 4.11
C GLU A 105 -17.58 -7.26 3.10
N ALA A 106 -16.32 -7.30 2.66
CA ALA A 106 -15.77 -6.35 1.70
C ALA A 106 -16.59 -6.29 0.40
N PHE A 107 -16.97 -7.45 -0.15
CA PHE A 107 -17.81 -7.53 -1.34
C PHE A 107 -19.24 -7.02 -1.10
N ARG A 108 -19.81 -7.29 0.08
CA ARG A 108 -21.14 -6.79 0.47
C ARG A 108 -21.16 -5.26 0.58
N ILE A 109 -20.12 -4.65 1.17
CA ILE A 109 -20.02 -3.19 1.32
C ILE A 109 -20.12 -2.48 -0.04
N ILE A 110 -19.42 -2.99 -1.05
CA ILE A 110 -19.41 -2.39 -2.39
C ILE A 110 -20.56 -2.90 -3.30
N GLY A 111 -21.40 -3.80 -2.79
CA GLY A 111 -22.47 -4.45 -3.55
C GLY A 111 -21.96 -5.16 -4.80
N HIS A 112 -20.85 -5.89 -4.69
CA HIS A 112 -20.24 -6.65 -5.78
C HIS A 112 -20.50 -8.14 -5.62
N ASP A 113 -20.79 -8.82 -6.73
CA ASP A 113 -20.95 -10.29 -6.74
C ASP A 113 -19.57 -10.95 -6.82
N PRO A 114 -19.13 -11.71 -5.80
CA PRO A 114 -17.80 -12.35 -5.79
C PRO A 114 -17.55 -13.28 -6.98
N LYS A 115 -18.60 -13.77 -7.65
CA LYS A 115 -18.49 -14.61 -8.86
C LYS A 115 -18.15 -13.81 -10.12
N LYS A 116 -18.34 -12.49 -10.11
CA LYS A 116 -18.01 -11.60 -11.22
C LYS A 116 -16.57 -11.12 -11.11
N ASN A 117 -15.77 -11.37 -12.14
CA ASN A 117 -14.37 -10.97 -12.23
C ASN A 117 -14.08 -10.32 -13.59
N VAL A 118 -12.80 -10.04 -13.86
CA VAL A 118 -12.36 -9.37 -15.10
C VAL A 118 -12.65 -10.14 -16.39
N HIS A 119 -12.98 -11.43 -16.32
CA HIS A 119 -13.21 -12.28 -17.50
C HIS A 119 -14.68 -12.46 -17.86
N ASN A 120 -15.62 -12.09 -16.97
CA ASN A 120 -17.04 -12.42 -17.15
C ASN A 120 -18.01 -11.26 -16.88
N SER A 121 -17.51 -10.02 -16.77
CA SER A 121 -18.33 -8.83 -16.50
C SER A 121 -17.68 -7.55 -17.06
N ASP A 122 -18.35 -6.88 -17.99
CA ASP A 122 -17.89 -5.60 -18.56
C ASP A 122 -17.98 -4.42 -17.58
N LYS A 123 -18.63 -4.61 -16.42
CA LYS A 123 -18.77 -3.61 -15.34
C LYS A 123 -17.63 -3.67 -14.31
N ASN A 124 -16.58 -4.44 -14.59
CA ASN A 124 -15.45 -4.67 -13.70
C ASN A 124 -14.19 -3.93 -14.17
N LEU A 125 -14.36 -2.79 -14.83
CA LEU A 125 -13.24 -2.06 -15.41
C LEU A 125 -12.39 -1.39 -14.33
N VAL A 126 -13.02 -0.70 -13.36
CA VAL A 126 -12.30 0.06 -12.34
C VAL A 126 -12.88 -0.06 -10.95
N PHE A 127 -12.02 -0.20 -9.95
CA PHE A 127 -12.35 0.00 -8.55
C PHE A 127 -11.78 1.34 -8.07
N VAL A 128 -12.65 2.24 -7.59
CA VAL A 128 -12.24 3.56 -7.09
C VAL A 128 -12.27 3.57 -5.56
N GLY A 129 -11.09 3.72 -4.94
CA GLY A 129 -10.96 4.03 -3.53
C GLY A 129 -10.89 5.53 -3.31
N VAL A 130 -11.92 6.09 -2.68
CA VAL A 130 -11.96 7.50 -2.28
C VAL A 130 -11.47 7.63 -0.84
N MET A 131 -10.36 8.32 -0.65
CA MET A 131 -9.81 8.61 0.67
C MET A 131 -10.56 9.78 1.30
N THR A 132 -11.02 9.61 2.54
CA THR A 132 -11.78 10.63 3.27
C THR A 132 -11.53 10.54 4.78
N ALA A 133 -12.13 11.43 5.56
CA ALA A 133 -12.07 11.47 7.02
C ALA A 133 -13.48 11.40 7.62
N ASN A 134 -13.59 11.01 8.89
CA ASN A 134 -14.87 10.85 9.58
C ASN A 134 -15.80 12.07 9.40
N MET A 135 -15.23 13.28 9.54
CA MET A 135 -15.97 14.55 9.43
C MET A 135 -16.54 14.84 8.03
N TYR A 136 -16.03 14.18 6.98
CA TYR A 136 -16.45 14.41 5.58
C TYR A 136 -17.39 13.33 5.04
N LEU A 137 -17.66 12.27 5.81
CA LEU A 137 -18.56 11.18 5.40
C LEU A 137 -19.97 11.69 5.08
N GLY A 138 -20.51 12.56 5.95
CA GLY A 138 -21.84 13.14 5.80
C GLY A 138 -21.97 14.22 4.71
N SER A 139 -20.86 14.70 4.15
CA SER A 139 -20.83 15.83 3.22
C SER A 139 -20.16 15.46 1.89
N ARG A 140 -18.83 15.52 1.82
CA ARG A 140 -18.06 15.32 0.59
C ARG A 140 -18.20 13.90 0.03
N ALA A 141 -18.01 12.89 0.88
CA ALA A 141 -18.13 11.49 0.47
C ALA A 141 -19.54 11.17 -0.06
N LYS A 142 -20.57 11.63 0.67
CA LYS A 142 -21.96 11.54 0.22
C LYS A 142 -22.17 12.17 -1.15
N ALA A 143 -21.68 13.40 -1.36
CA ALA A 143 -21.80 14.10 -2.64
C ALA A 143 -21.10 13.35 -3.79
N VAL A 144 -19.90 12.81 -3.55
CA VAL A 144 -19.19 11.95 -4.51
C VAL A 144 -20.03 10.73 -4.89
N TYR A 145 -20.58 10.03 -3.89
CA TYR A 145 -21.38 8.81 -4.12
C TYR A 145 -22.66 9.10 -4.90
N GLU A 146 -23.40 10.13 -4.50
CA GLU A 146 -24.68 10.50 -5.10
C GLU A 146 -24.55 11.07 -6.52
N THR A 147 -23.36 11.50 -6.93
CA THR A 147 -23.13 12.13 -8.24
C THR A 147 -22.40 11.22 -9.24
N TRP A 148 -21.07 11.25 -9.29
CA TRP A 148 -20.29 10.53 -10.29
C TRP A 148 -19.98 9.09 -9.86
N GLY A 149 -19.91 8.80 -8.56
CA GLY A 149 -19.56 7.47 -8.05
C GLY A 149 -20.51 6.36 -8.49
N LYS A 150 -21.83 6.62 -8.48
CA LYS A 150 -22.85 5.66 -8.94
C LYS A 150 -22.82 5.35 -10.44
N ARG A 151 -22.15 6.20 -11.23
CA ARG A 151 -22.11 6.10 -12.70
C ARG A 151 -20.80 5.50 -13.23
N LEU A 152 -19.90 5.06 -12.35
CA LEU A 152 -18.63 4.45 -12.75
C LEU A 152 -18.87 3.13 -13.51
N PRO A 153 -18.01 2.79 -14.50
CA PRO A 153 -17.98 1.48 -15.14
C PRO A 153 -17.32 0.45 -14.21
N GLY A 154 -17.79 0.35 -12.96
CA GLY A 154 -16.98 -0.20 -11.88
C GLY A 154 -17.66 -0.13 -10.52
N LYS A 155 -16.83 -0.21 -9.47
CA LYS A 155 -17.25 -0.07 -8.08
C LYS A 155 -16.45 1.01 -7.37
N ILE A 156 -17.00 1.51 -6.27
CA ILE A 156 -16.43 2.58 -5.46
C ILE A 156 -16.55 2.22 -3.99
N ALA A 157 -15.55 2.58 -3.20
CA ALA A 157 -15.62 2.59 -1.75
C ALA A 157 -14.92 3.81 -1.16
N PHE A 158 -15.39 4.23 0.01
CA PHE A 158 -14.84 5.32 0.79
C PHE A 158 -13.99 4.75 1.91
N PHE A 159 -12.74 5.17 2.00
CA PHE A 159 -11.77 4.70 2.97
C PHE A 159 -11.53 5.75 4.03
N SER A 160 -11.77 5.39 5.29
CA SER A 160 -11.61 6.30 6.42
C SER A 160 -10.95 5.63 7.63
N SER A 161 -10.79 6.40 8.71
CA SER A 161 -10.18 5.93 9.96
C SER A 161 -10.96 4.77 10.59
N GLU A 162 -10.29 3.97 11.41
CA GLU A 162 -10.90 2.84 12.13
C GLU A 162 -12.09 3.27 13.00
N ALA A 163 -11.99 4.46 13.62
CA ALA A 163 -13.01 5.02 14.51
C ALA A 163 -14.16 5.72 13.77
N SER A 164 -14.16 5.73 12.43
CA SER A 164 -15.15 6.46 11.66
C SER A 164 -16.56 5.91 11.84
N THR A 165 -17.54 6.80 11.96
CA THR A 165 -18.96 6.48 12.09
C THR A 165 -19.78 7.37 11.14
N THR A 166 -20.82 6.81 10.55
CA THR A 166 -21.71 7.56 9.66
C THR A 166 -23.07 6.92 9.60
N ASP A 167 -24.11 7.76 9.52
CA ASP A 167 -25.49 7.35 9.28
C ASP A 167 -25.86 7.43 7.79
N VAL A 168 -24.91 7.83 6.92
CA VAL A 168 -25.14 7.90 5.48
C VAL A 168 -24.88 6.54 4.84
N ASP A 169 -25.79 6.13 3.95
CA ASP A 169 -25.67 4.92 3.13
C ASP A 169 -24.65 5.12 2.00
N ILE A 170 -23.36 4.97 2.35
CA ILE A 170 -22.23 4.93 1.42
C ILE A 170 -21.40 3.65 1.64
N PRO A 171 -20.73 3.11 0.61
CA PRO A 171 -19.81 1.98 0.75
C PRO A 171 -18.56 2.34 1.56
N LEU A 172 -18.66 2.33 2.89
CA LEU A 172 -17.58 2.74 3.80
C LEU A 172 -16.72 1.55 4.23
N ILE A 173 -15.41 1.67 4.03
CA ILE A 173 -14.38 0.77 4.55
C ILE A 173 -13.57 1.51 5.62
N ARG A 174 -13.53 0.92 6.81
CA ARG A 174 -12.75 1.43 7.95
C ARG A 174 -11.41 0.73 7.99
N LEU A 175 -10.33 1.48 7.83
CA LEU A 175 -8.99 0.91 7.80
C LEU A 175 -8.48 0.70 9.23
N ARG A 176 -8.26 -0.56 9.61
CA ARG A 176 -7.74 -0.92 10.94
C ARG A 176 -6.40 -0.25 11.24
N GLY A 177 -6.28 0.34 12.43
CA GLY A 177 -5.07 1.04 12.88
C GLY A 177 -4.74 2.31 12.09
N VAL A 178 -5.67 2.86 11.32
CA VAL A 178 -5.52 4.13 10.59
C VAL A 178 -6.38 5.21 11.23
N ASP A 179 -5.83 6.41 11.37
CA ASP A 179 -6.50 7.61 11.88
C ASP A 179 -6.76 8.63 10.75
N ASP A 180 -7.31 9.79 11.12
CA ASP A 180 -7.58 10.91 10.20
C ASP A 180 -6.48 11.98 10.20
N SER A 181 -5.28 11.64 10.70
CA SER A 181 -4.14 12.57 10.79
C SER A 181 -3.62 12.97 9.40
N TYR A 182 -3.24 14.24 9.26
CA TYR A 182 -2.55 14.77 8.08
C TYR A 182 -1.04 14.81 8.32
N PRO A 183 -0.21 14.43 7.34
CA PRO A 183 -0.55 13.96 5.99
C PRO A 183 -1.01 12.48 5.96
N PRO A 184 -1.93 12.11 5.03
CA PRO A 184 -2.63 10.82 5.06
C PRO A 184 -1.82 9.65 4.45
N GLN A 185 -0.51 9.62 4.65
CA GLN A 185 0.40 8.64 4.02
C GLN A 185 0.00 7.21 4.38
N LYS A 186 -0.20 6.94 5.67
CA LYS A 186 -0.62 5.61 6.15
C LYS A 186 -1.97 5.21 5.57
N LYS A 187 -2.91 6.14 5.49
CA LYS A 187 -4.25 5.88 4.98
C LYS A 187 -4.24 5.48 3.52
N SER A 188 -3.53 6.23 2.67
CA SER A 188 -3.42 5.90 1.24
C SER A 188 -2.76 4.54 1.00
N PHE A 189 -1.64 4.27 1.65
CA PHE A 189 -0.97 2.97 1.55
C PHE A 189 -1.84 1.82 2.04
N MET A 190 -2.54 1.98 3.16
CA MET A 190 -3.43 0.94 3.68
C MET A 190 -4.66 0.75 2.80
N MET A 191 -5.18 1.80 2.17
CA MET A 191 -6.23 1.71 1.15
C MET A 191 -5.75 0.92 -0.07
N LEU A 192 -4.58 1.22 -0.63
CA LEU A 192 -4.01 0.46 -1.75
C LEU A 192 -3.83 -1.02 -1.38
N LYS A 193 -3.34 -1.29 -0.17
CA LYS A 193 -3.21 -2.66 0.34
C LYS A 193 -4.57 -3.37 0.40
N TYR A 194 -5.57 -2.72 0.97
CA TYR A 194 -6.92 -3.28 1.10
C TYR A 194 -7.51 -3.62 -0.28
N MET A 195 -7.42 -2.68 -1.23
CA MET A 195 -7.90 -2.92 -2.60
C MET A 195 -7.20 -4.12 -3.25
N ALA A 196 -5.90 -4.26 -3.02
CA ALA A 196 -5.14 -5.39 -3.55
C ALA A 196 -5.54 -6.72 -2.91
N ASP A 197 -5.64 -6.74 -1.57
CA ASP A 197 -5.92 -7.96 -0.81
C ASP A 197 -7.34 -8.51 -1.08
N HIS A 198 -8.33 -7.64 -1.34
CA HIS A 198 -9.72 -8.04 -1.47
C HIS A 198 -10.26 -8.03 -2.91
N PHE A 199 -9.76 -7.15 -3.78
CA PHE A 199 -10.41 -6.86 -5.06
C PHE A 199 -9.50 -6.98 -6.28
N ALA A 200 -8.20 -7.28 -6.11
CA ALA A 200 -7.24 -7.32 -7.22
C ALA A 200 -7.68 -8.23 -8.36
N ASP A 201 -8.35 -9.35 -8.08
CA ASP A 201 -8.76 -10.32 -9.10
C ASP A 201 -10.11 -9.98 -9.76
N HIS A 202 -10.77 -8.92 -9.29
CA HIS A 202 -12.13 -8.58 -9.67
C HIS A 202 -12.21 -7.34 -10.55
N PHE A 203 -11.15 -6.52 -10.63
CA PHE A 203 -11.11 -5.30 -11.43
C PHE A 203 -9.82 -5.16 -12.23
N GLU A 204 -9.89 -4.51 -13.40
CA GLU A 204 -8.75 -4.29 -14.28
C GLU A 204 -7.86 -3.11 -13.82
N TYR A 205 -8.49 -2.08 -13.26
CA TYR A 205 -7.86 -0.85 -12.79
C TYR A 205 -8.28 -0.50 -11.37
N PHE A 206 -7.40 0.20 -10.66
CA PHE A 206 -7.61 0.69 -9.31
C PHE A 206 -7.27 2.17 -9.26
N MET A 207 -8.16 2.98 -8.71
CA MET A 207 -7.97 4.43 -8.62
C MET A 207 -7.98 4.88 -7.17
N ARG A 208 -6.96 5.61 -6.75
CA ARG A 208 -6.93 6.43 -5.53
C ARG A 208 -7.46 7.82 -5.87
N ALA A 209 -8.47 8.28 -5.14
CA ALA A 209 -9.06 9.61 -5.33
C ALA A 209 -9.25 10.31 -3.96
N ASP A 210 -9.21 11.64 -3.95
CA ASP A 210 -9.61 12.44 -2.78
C ASP A 210 -11.12 12.70 -2.78
N ASP A 211 -11.69 13.10 -1.65
CA ASP A 211 -13.14 13.32 -1.48
C ASP A 211 -13.66 14.63 -2.07
N ASP A 212 -12.79 15.50 -2.57
CA ASP A 212 -13.10 16.78 -3.19
C ASP A 212 -12.85 16.82 -4.70
N VAL A 213 -12.74 15.65 -5.35
CA VAL A 213 -12.62 15.52 -6.81
C VAL A 213 -13.97 15.25 -7.49
N TYR A 214 -14.09 15.73 -8.74
CA TYR A 214 -15.14 15.32 -9.66
C TYR A 214 -14.54 14.56 -10.85
N ILE A 215 -15.05 13.37 -11.11
CA ILE A 215 -14.60 12.52 -12.23
C ILE A 215 -15.74 12.39 -13.24
N ARG A 216 -15.41 12.49 -14.53
CA ARG A 216 -16.34 12.21 -15.64
C ARG A 216 -16.28 10.72 -15.99
N PRO A 217 -17.29 9.90 -15.63
CA PRO A 217 -17.21 8.45 -15.79
C PRO A 217 -17.07 8.01 -17.25
N ASP A 218 -17.73 8.70 -18.17
CA ASP A 218 -17.64 8.47 -19.62
C ASP A 218 -16.22 8.65 -20.16
N LYS A 219 -15.51 9.68 -19.67
CA LYS A 219 -14.12 9.94 -20.06
C LYS A 219 -13.13 9.00 -19.39
N LEU A 220 -13.38 8.66 -18.12
CA LEU A 220 -12.58 7.65 -17.43
C LEU A 220 -12.70 6.30 -18.14
N GLU A 221 -13.91 5.87 -18.49
CA GLU A 221 -14.14 4.63 -19.20
C GLU A 221 -13.41 4.59 -20.55
N ALA A 222 -13.59 5.63 -21.37
CA ALA A 222 -12.94 5.73 -22.68
C ALA A 222 -11.41 5.65 -22.56
N LEU A 223 -10.82 6.32 -21.57
CA LEU A 223 -9.39 6.25 -21.30
C LEU A 223 -8.94 4.85 -20.88
N LEU A 224 -9.63 4.23 -19.91
CA LEU A 224 -9.21 2.93 -19.41
C LEU A 224 -9.34 1.82 -20.45
N ARG A 225 -10.36 1.89 -21.32
CA ARG A 225 -10.54 0.94 -22.43
C ARG A 225 -9.51 1.13 -23.55
N SER A 226 -8.87 2.29 -23.67
CA SER A 226 -7.81 2.51 -24.66
C SER A 226 -6.43 2.02 -24.19
N VAL A 227 -6.30 1.60 -22.93
CA VAL A 227 -5.04 1.18 -22.32
C VAL A 227 -5.06 -0.33 -22.08
N ASN A 228 -3.91 -0.99 -22.25
CA ASN A 228 -3.79 -2.42 -22.02
C ASN A 228 -3.62 -2.73 -20.52
N SER A 229 -4.69 -3.19 -19.86
CA SER A 229 -4.72 -3.49 -18.43
C SER A 229 -3.75 -4.60 -17.97
N THR A 230 -3.22 -5.41 -18.90
CA THR A 230 -2.25 -6.48 -18.60
C THR A 230 -0.82 -5.96 -18.37
N ARG A 231 -0.54 -4.71 -18.78
CA ARG A 231 0.75 -4.06 -18.59
C ARG A 231 0.74 -3.21 -17.32
N ALA A 232 1.92 -2.99 -16.75
CA ALA A 232 2.06 -2.13 -15.59
C ALA A 232 1.87 -0.67 -16.05
N HIS A 233 0.88 0.00 -15.46
CA HIS A 233 0.58 1.41 -15.68
C HIS A 233 0.41 2.14 -14.35
N PHE A 234 0.90 3.39 -14.31
CA PHE A 234 0.70 4.35 -13.23
C PHE A 234 0.33 5.68 -13.89
N ILE A 235 -0.95 6.03 -13.85
CA ILE A 235 -1.54 7.09 -14.68
C ILE A 235 -2.11 8.16 -13.75
N GLY A 236 -1.81 9.41 -14.05
CA GLY A 236 -2.28 10.56 -13.29
C GLY A 236 -1.63 11.83 -13.82
N GLN A 237 -1.81 12.93 -13.10
CA GLN A 237 -1.11 14.17 -13.46
C GLN A 237 0.34 14.10 -12.95
N ALA A 238 1.29 14.00 -13.86
CA ALA A 238 2.70 13.95 -13.52
C ALA A 238 3.19 15.27 -12.90
N GLY A 239 3.82 15.19 -11.72
CA GLY A 239 4.50 16.27 -11.03
C GLY A 239 6.01 15.97 -10.88
N LYS A 240 6.81 17.04 -10.81
CA LYS A 240 8.26 16.99 -10.52
C LYS A 240 8.66 17.79 -9.26
N GLY A 241 7.68 18.31 -8.51
CA GLY A 241 7.88 19.33 -7.48
C GLY A 241 7.94 20.74 -8.08
N ASN A 242 7.66 21.75 -7.26
CA ASN A 242 7.88 23.17 -7.59
C ASN A 242 9.37 23.55 -7.37
N GLN A 243 9.79 24.75 -7.82
CA GLN A 243 11.20 25.17 -7.69
C GLN A 243 11.64 25.26 -6.22
N GLU A 244 10.70 25.52 -5.32
CA GLU A 244 10.93 25.58 -3.87
C GLU A 244 11.06 24.18 -3.22
N GLU A 245 10.52 23.13 -3.83
CA GLU A 245 10.61 21.73 -3.37
C GLU A 245 11.69 20.92 -4.11
N PHE A 246 12.38 21.52 -5.08
CA PHE A 246 13.46 20.88 -5.83
C PHE A 246 14.61 20.53 -4.88
N GLY A 247 14.80 19.23 -4.62
CA GLY A 247 15.74 18.69 -3.63
C GLY A 247 15.13 18.29 -2.28
N HIS A 248 13.89 18.70 -1.96
CA HIS A 248 13.19 18.31 -0.73
C HIS A 248 12.33 17.04 -0.90
N LEU A 249 11.95 16.70 -2.13
CA LEU A 249 11.13 15.51 -2.44
C LEU A 249 11.95 14.22 -2.56
N ALA A 250 13.28 14.32 -2.50
CA ALA A 250 14.22 13.21 -2.73
C ALA A 250 13.91 12.45 -4.04
N LEU A 251 13.55 13.19 -5.09
CA LEU A 251 13.39 12.71 -6.45
C LEU A 251 14.68 12.98 -7.24
N LYS A 252 15.02 12.11 -8.17
CA LYS A 252 16.06 12.38 -9.18
C LYS A 252 15.51 13.30 -10.30
N ASP A 253 16.39 13.92 -11.07
CA ASP A 253 16.02 14.87 -12.14
C ASP A 253 15.11 14.27 -13.24
N ASP A 254 15.19 12.94 -13.44
CA ASP A 254 14.37 12.17 -14.38
C ASP A 254 13.13 11.53 -13.74
N GLU A 255 12.90 11.72 -12.43
CA GLU A 255 11.80 11.12 -11.71
C GLU A 255 10.57 12.03 -11.67
N ASN A 256 9.39 11.41 -11.80
CA ASN A 256 8.10 12.05 -11.62
C ASN A 256 7.23 11.20 -10.68
N PHE A 257 6.13 11.80 -10.21
CA PHE A 257 5.09 11.11 -9.45
C PHE A 257 3.73 11.56 -9.97
N CYS A 258 2.69 10.77 -9.72
CA CYS A 258 1.33 11.20 -10.02
C CYS A 258 0.81 12.01 -8.82
N MET A 259 0.46 13.27 -9.03
CA MET A 259 -0.11 14.11 -7.98
C MET A 259 -1.43 13.54 -7.47
N GLY A 260 -1.62 13.59 -6.15
CA GLY A 260 -2.75 12.91 -5.48
C GLY A 260 -4.12 13.49 -5.84
N GLY A 261 -4.26 14.82 -5.80
CA GLY A 261 -5.55 15.53 -5.88
C GLY A 261 -6.44 15.13 -7.07
N PRO A 262 -5.95 15.18 -8.32
CA PRO A 262 -6.71 14.76 -9.51
C PRO A 262 -7.07 13.26 -9.53
N GLY A 263 -6.47 12.47 -8.64
CA GLY A 263 -6.58 11.03 -8.58
C GLY A 263 -5.48 10.32 -9.36
N VAL A 264 -5.20 9.09 -8.93
CA VAL A 264 -4.10 8.27 -9.43
C VAL A 264 -4.60 6.87 -9.74
N ILE A 265 -4.33 6.40 -10.96
CA ILE A 265 -4.80 5.12 -11.49
C ILE A 265 -3.62 4.14 -11.58
N MET A 266 -3.84 2.92 -11.12
CA MET A 266 -2.94 1.80 -11.26
C MET A 266 -3.63 0.69 -12.05
N SER A 267 -2.93 0.12 -13.03
CA SER A 267 -3.33 -1.20 -13.55
C SER A 267 -3.31 -2.23 -12.41
N ARG A 268 -4.12 -3.29 -12.53
CA ARG A 268 -4.05 -4.47 -11.65
C ARG A 268 -2.61 -4.97 -11.46
N LYS A 269 -1.82 -5.02 -12.54
CA LYS A 269 -0.42 -5.46 -12.49
C LYS A 269 0.45 -4.57 -11.59
N THR A 270 0.33 -3.24 -11.73
CA THR A 270 1.05 -2.27 -10.89
C THR A 270 0.66 -2.44 -9.42
N LEU A 271 -0.64 -2.52 -9.12
CA LEU A 271 -1.11 -2.66 -7.74
C LEU A 271 -0.57 -3.94 -7.09
N LEU A 272 -0.63 -5.08 -7.79
CA LEU A 272 -0.12 -6.37 -7.31
C LEU A 272 1.40 -6.38 -7.11
N GLN A 273 2.16 -5.62 -7.90
CA GLN A 273 3.60 -5.48 -7.70
C GLN A 273 3.95 -4.60 -6.50
N VAL A 274 3.09 -3.64 -6.15
CA VAL A 274 3.34 -2.70 -5.04
C VAL A 274 2.84 -3.24 -3.70
N ALA A 275 1.67 -3.87 -3.68
CA ALA A 275 0.97 -4.24 -2.46
C ALA A 275 1.78 -5.09 -1.46
N PRO A 276 2.57 -6.10 -1.89
CA PRO A 276 3.42 -6.89 -0.99
C PRO A 276 4.46 -6.06 -0.23
N HIS A 277 4.82 -4.89 -0.76
CA HIS A 277 5.88 -4.04 -0.25
C HIS A 277 5.40 -2.80 0.50
N ILE A 278 4.09 -2.62 0.67
CA ILE A 278 3.51 -1.45 1.35
C ILE A 278 4.07 -1.27 2.77
N ARG A 279 4.31 -2.38 3.50
CA ARG A 279 4.95 -2.32 4.82
C ARG A 279 6.38 -1.79 4.79
N ASP A 280 7.13 -2.07 3.72
CA ASP A 280 8.47 -1.52 3.52
C ASP A 280 8.39 -0.04 3.16
N CYS A 281 7.48 0.34 2.26
CA CYS A 281 7.29 1.74 1.86
C CYS A 281 6.93 2.62 3.07
N LEU A 282 5.99 2.18 3.91
CA LEU A 282 5.60 2.90 5.14
C LEU A 282 6.73 3.06 6.17
N LYS A 283 7.70 2.13 6.20
CA LYS A 283 8.85 2.22 7.13
C LYS A 283 9.97 3.11 6.59
N ASN A 284 10.00 3.36 5.29
CA ASN A 284 11.09 4.01 4.60
C ASN A 284 10.66 5.31 3.89
N LEU A 285 9.69 6.02 4.46
CA LEU A 285 9.20 7.27 3.93
C LEU A 285 10.32 8.32 3.89
N ARG A 286 10.33 9.16 2.85
CA ARG A 286 11.39 10.18 2.63
C ARG A 286 10.88 11.62 2.63
N SER A 287 9.57 11.79 2.55
CA SER A 287 8.87 13.06 2.61
C SER A 287 7.57 12.86 3.38
N THR A 288 6.88 13.96 3.66
CA THR A 288 5.52 14.01 4.23
C THR A 288 4.44 13.95 3.15
N HIS A 289 4.78 14.10 1.88
CA HIS A 289 3.84 14.15 0.76
C HIS A 289 3.40 12.74 0.36
N GLU A 290 2.13 12.40 0.60
CA GLU A 290 1.59 11.06 0.36
C GLU A 290 1.74 10.58 -1.09
N ASP A 291 1.46 11.44 -2.05
CA ASP A 291 1.51 11.14 -3.49
C ASP A 291 2.94 10.90 -3.98
N VAL A 292 3.90 11.66 -3.46
CA VAL A 292 5.34 11.44 -3.68
C VAL A 292 5.76 10.09 -3.13
N GLU A 293 5.32 9.72 -1.91
CA GLU A 293 5.67 8.43 -1.31
C GLU A 293 5.04 7.24 -2.06
N VAL A 294 3.78 7.35 -2.48
CA VAL A 294 3.11 6.37 -3.33
C VAL A 294 3.86 6.20 -4.65
N GLY A 295 4.18 7.32 -5.31
CA GLY A 295 4.97 7.32 -6.55
C GLY A 295 6.34 6.66 -6.37
N ARG A 296 7.04 6.95 -5.28
CA ARG A 296 8.35 6.33 -4.98
C ARG A 296 8.22 4.82 -4.75
N CYS A 297 7.17 4.38 -4.08
CA CYS A 297 6.89 2.96 -3.88
C CYS A 297 6.60 2.23 -5.21
N VAL A 298 5.77 2.83 -6.07
CA VAL A 298 5.47 2.33 -7.42
C VAL A 298 6.73 2.23 -8.27
N ARG A 299 7.55 3.30 -8.31
CA ARG A 299 8.82 3.31 -9.05
C ARG A 299 9.77 2.23 -8.54
N LYS A 300 9.86 2.04 -7.22
CA LYS A 300 10.74 1.04 -6.60
C LYS A 300 10.34 -0.39 -6.95
N TYR A 301 9.04 -0.71 -6.95
CA TYR A 301 8.58 -2.11 -7.04
C TYR A 301 7.91 -2.49 -8.36
N ALA A 302 7.11 -1.60 -8.96
CA ALA A 302 6.49 -1.84 -10.27
C ALA A 302 7.34 -1.34 -11.45
N LYS A 303 8.41 -0.57 -11.18
CA LYS A 303 9.38 -0.08 -12.18
C LYS A 303 8.79 0.80 -13.29
N VAL A 304 7.63 1.40 -13.06
CA VAL A 304 6.97 2.32 -13.99
C VAL A 304 6.96 3.74 -13.41
N PRO A 305 7.19 4.78 -14.24
CA PRO A 305 7.01 6.18 -13.84
C PRO A 305 5.51 6.56 -13.86
N CYS A 306 5.18 7.76 -13.40
CA CYS A 306 3.87 8.33 -13.70
C CYS A 306 3.80 8.65 -15.19
N THR A 307 2.71 8.24 -15.84
CA THR A 307 2.50 8.45 -17.27
C THR A 307 2.35 9.95 -17.56
N TRP A 308 3.06 10.46 -18.55
CA TRP A 308 2.89 11.84 -19.00
C TRP A 308 1.62 12.00 -19.82
N SER A 309 1.00 13.19 -19.80
CA SER A 309 -0.23 13.48 -20.55
C SER A 309 -0.10 13.22 -22.07
N TYR A 310 1.08 13.42 -22.65
CA TYR A 310 1.33 13.12 -24.06
C TYR A 310 1.49 11.62 -24.35
N GLU A 311 1.98 10.83 -23.40
CA GLU A 311 2.10 9.37 -23.55
C GLU A 311 0.71 8.72 -23.57
N VAL A 312 -0.25 9.27 -22.82
CA VAL A 312 -1.65 8.83 -22.87
C VAL A 312 -2.26 9.01 -24.26
N SER A 313 -1.87 10.07 -24.98
CA SER A 313 -2.33 10.33 -26.36
C SER A 313 -1.66 9.43 -27.40
N GLY A 314 -0.48 8.88 -27.08
CA GLY A 314 0.31 8.00 -27.95
C GLY A 314 0.23 6.51 -27.60
N MET A 315 -0.51 6.12 -26.54
CA MET A 315 -0.72 4.72 -26.22
C MET A 315 -1.48 4.05 -27.38
N PRO A 316 -0.96 2.93 -27.93
CA PRO A 316 -1.64 2.27 -29.04
C PRO A 316 -3.02 1.84 -28.58
N CYS A 317 -4.07 2.47 -29.14
CA CYS A 317 -5.43 2.00 -29.01
C CYS A 317 -5.44 0.54 -29.47
N GLY A 318 -5.82 -0.39 -28.60
CA GLY A 318 -5.82 -1.82 -28.91
C GLY A 318 -6.66 -2.10 -30.16
N GLY A 319 -5.99 -2.24 -31.30
CA GLY A 319 -6.60 -2.70 -32.54
C GLY A 319 -6.74 -4.21 -32.50
N GLY A 320 -7.93 -4.69 -32.11
CA GLY A 320 -8.39 -6.01 -32.52
C GLY A 320 -9.02 -5.89 -33.91
N GLY A 321 -8.43 -6.55 -34.91
CA GLY A 321 -8.99 -6.65 -36.26
C GLY A 321 -7.94 -7.04 -37.30
N GLY A 322 -8.00 -8.28 -37.75
CA GLY A 322 -7.00 -8.93 -38.60
C GLY A 322 -6.93 -8.46 -40.05
N GLY A 323 -5.92 -8.99 -40.73
CA GLY A 323 -5.71 -8.88 -42.17
C GLY A 323 -4.34 -9.47 -42.50
N LEU A 324 -4.37 -10.50 -43.36
CA LEU A 324 -3.25 -11.29 -43.89
C LEU A 324 -1.97 -10.51 -44.20
#